data_AF-A0A843EPD3-F1
#
_entry.id   AF-A0A843EPD3-F1
#
_cell.length_a   1.000
_cell.length_b   1.000
_cell.length_c   1.000
_cell.angle_alpha   90.00
_cell.angle_beta   90.00
_cell.angle_gamma   90.00
#
_symmetry.space_group_name_H-M   'P 1'
#
loop_
_entity.id
_entity.type
_entity.pdbx_description
1 polymer ?
#
loop_
_entity_poly.entity_id
_entity_poly.type
_entity_poly.pdbx_seq_one_letter_code
_entity_poly.pdbx_strand_id
1 'polypeptide(L)'
;MKLKGRNLLILLIILILGFSILSAGSAYTGTGFTHDIPYSKYSDLSNDDILNKFDDTDCQPEFTGYCSYVTDGDTIEVDGLGKVRFVGVNTPERGVEGYICSKRFVQKLCLNKEVSLDIDDSKYTDKYGRYLAVVIVDGKNLNEML
;
A
#
# COMPACT_ATOMS: atom_id res chain seq x y z
N MET A 1 -24.34 35.31 29.71
CA MET A 1 -25.02 35.50 28.41
C MET A 1 -25.70 34.18 28.03
N LYS A 2 -27.01 34.04 28.26
CA LYS A 2 -27.75 32.78 28.05
C LYS A 2 -28.05 32.61 26.55
N LEU A 3 -27.33 31.73 25.88
CA LEU A 3 -27.65 31.32 24.51
C LEU A 3 -29.04 30.66 24.52
N LYS A 4 -30.00 31.24 23.78
CA LYS A 4 -31.36 30.72 23.62
C LYS A 4 -31.28 29.33 22.96
N GLY A 5 -32.01 28.34 23.45
CA GLY A 5 -31.90 26.93 23.02
C GLY A 5 -31.99 26.67 21.51
N ARG A 6 -32.68 27.54 20.76
CA ARG A 6 -32.68 27.52 19.28
C ARG A 6 -31.30 27.81 18.65
N ASN A 7 -30.50 28.67 19.26
CA ASN A 7 -29.17 29.02 18.78
C ASN A 7 -28.14 27.93 19.14
N LEU A 8 -28.36 27.22 20.25
CA LEU A 8 -27.53 26.07 20.65
C LEU A 8 -27.76 24.87 19.73
N LEU A 9 -29.01 24.62 19.32
CA LEU A 9 -29.34 23.54 18.38
C LEU A 9 -28.73 23.78 16.98
N ILE A 10 -28.76 25.04 16.51
CA ILE A 10 -28.14 25.43 15.23
C ILE A 10 -26.61 25.31 15.30
N LEU A 11 -25.98 25.70 16.42
CA LEU A 11 -24.54 25.53 16.62
C LEU A 11 -24.11 24.05 16.67
N LEU A 12 -24.92 23.17 17.27
CA LEU A 12 -24.67 21.72 17.31
C LEU A 12 -24.81 21.06 15.93
N ILE A 13 -25.77 21.50 15.10
CA ILE A 13 -25.94 21.03 13.72
C ILE A 13 -24.75 21.47 12.84
N ILE A 14 -24.24 22.69 13.01
CA ILE A 14 -23.03 23.16 12.31
C ILE A 14 -21.79 22.38 12.76
N LEU A 15 -21.70 22.00 14.04
CA LEU A 15 -20.58 21.20 14.56
C LEU A 15 -20.59 19.75 14.02
N ILE A 16 -21.78 19.14 13.88
CA ILE A 16 -21.94 17.77 13.37
C ILE A 16 -21.76 17.71 11.84
N LEU A 17 -22.20 18.73 11.11
CA LEU A 17 -21.95 18.87 9.67
C LEU A 17 -20.52 19.30 9.35
N GLY A 18 -19.82 19.96 10.29
CA GLY A 18 -18.41 20.34 10.14
C GLY A 18 -17.42 19.22 10.45
N PHE A 19 -17.87 18.12 11.07
CA PHE A 19 -17.02 16.98 11.44
C PHE A 19 -17.14 15.79 10.49
N SER A 20 -18.00 15.89 9.48
CA SER A 20 -18.16 14.85 8.47
C SER A 20 -17.59 15.35 7.14
N ILE A 21 -16.61 14.58 6.64
CA ILE A 21 -16.06 14.61 5.28
C ILE A 21 -14.85 15.55 5.08
N LEU A 22 -13.68 15.10 5.54
CA LEU A 22 -12.50 15.02 4.66
C LEU A 22 -11.41 14.11 5.27
N SER A 23 -11.68 12.82 5.44
CA SER A 23 -10.59 11.87 5.18
C SER A 23 -10.54 11.77 3.66
N ALA A 24 -9.72 12.63 3.05
CA ALA A 24 -9.25 12.36 1.70
C ALA A 24 -8.36 11.12 1.82
N GLY A 25 -8.97 9.94 1.87
CA GLY A 25 -8.30 8.71 1.47
C GLY A 25 -7.94 8.94 0.02
N SER A 26 -6.69 9.34 -0.20
CA SER A 26 -6.16 9.49 -1.54
C SER A 26 -6.16 8.09 -2.12
N ALA A 27 -7.20 7.75 -2.88
CA ALA A 27 -7.24 6.48 -3.59
C ALA A 27 -5.98 6.44 -4.46
N TYR A 28 -5.07 5.52 -4.15
CA TYR A 28 -3.79 5.38 -4.83
C TYR A 28 -4.02 5.27 -6.34
N THR A 29 -3.71 6.35 -7.06
CA THR A 29 -3.73 6.37 -8.53
C THR A 29 -2.40 5.79 -8.98
N GLY A 30 -2.32 4.45 -9.01
CA GLY A 30 -1.15 3.73 -9.52
C GLY A 30 -0.69 4.34 -10.84
N THR A 31 0.53 4.90 -10.86
CA THR A 31 0.95 5.81 -11.93
C THR A 31 1.31 5.10 -13.24
N GLY A 32 1.05 3.78 -13.35
CA GLY A 32 1.38 3.01 -14.54
C GLY A 32 2.89 2.98 -14.78
N PHE A 33 3.66 2.63 -13.75
CA PHE A 33 5.11 2.60 -13.80
C PHE A 33 5.63 1.52 -14.78
N THR A 34 6.24 1.98 -15.87
CA THR A 34 7.21 1.20 -16.64
C THR A 34 8.58 1.49 -16.04
N HIS A 35 9.08 0.59 -15.19
CA HIS A 35 10.40 0.75 -14.57
C HIS A 35 11.53 0.19 -15.45
N ASP A 36 12.18 1.08 -16.21
CA ASP A 36 13.54 0.87 -16.73
C ASP A 36 14.59 1.19 -15.65
N ILE A 37 14.27 0.96 -14.38
CA ILE A 37 15.24 1.10 -13.30
C ILE A 37 16.03 -0.21 -13.20
N PRO A 38 17.34 -0.21 -13.54
CA PRO A 38 18.13 -1.42 -13.42
C PRO A 38 18.25 -1.79 -11.94
N TYR A 39 18.24 -3.09 -11.66
CA TYR A 39 18.41 -3.61 -10.30
C TYR A 39 19.65 -3.04 -9.58
N SER A 40 20.70 -2.72 -10.34
CA SER A 40 21.93 -2.07 -9.84
C SER A 40 21.70 -0.73 -9.13
N LYS A 41 20.59 -0.02 -9.41
CA LYS A 41 20.26 1.22 -8.70
C LYS A 41 19.99 1.00 -7.21
N TYR A 42 19.49 -0.17 -6.83
CA TYR A 42 19.09 -0.49 -5.46
C TYR A 42 19.83 -1.69 -4.86
N SER A 43 20.59 -2.44 -5.66
CA SER A 43 21.33 -3.62 -5.19
C SER A 43 22.26 -3.27 -4.03
N ASP A 44 22.93 -2.12 -4.14
CA ASP A 44 24.03 -1.72 -3.25
C ASP A 44 23.54 -0.88 -2.06
N LEU A 45 22.28 -0.43 -2.08
CA LEU A 45 21.68 0.32 -0.99
C LEU A 45 21.19 -0.61 0.11
N SER A 46 21.24 -0.19 1.37
CA SER A 46 20.54 -0.89 2.44
C SER A 46 19.02 -0.74 2.29
N ASN A 47 18.22 -1.52 3.03
CA ASN A 47 16.77 -1.34 3.02
C ASN A 47 16.41 0.04 3.56
N ASP A 48 17.06 0.47 4.65
CA ASP A 48 16.84 1.76 5.29
C ASP A 48 17.16 2.92 4.34
N ASP A 49 18.24 2.83 3.55
CA ASP A 49 18.57 3.84 2.53
C ASP A 49 17.50 3.97 1.44
N ILE A 50 16.76 2.89 1.16
CA ILE A 50 15.65 2.90 0.20
C ILE A 50 14.43 3.52 0.87
N LEU A 51 14.04 3.01 2.05
CA LEU A 51 12.82 3.39 2.75
C LEU A 51 12.84 4.83 3.23
N ASN A 52 14.00 5.35 3.64
CA ASN A 52 14.17 6.76 4.05
C ASN A 52 13.95 7.78 2.92
N LYS A 53 13.78 7.34 1.67
CA LYS A 53 13.44 8.21 0.53
C LYS A 53 11.94 8.41 0.36
N PHE A 54 11.13 7.68 1.11
CA PHE A 54 9.68 7.71 1.02
C PHE A 54 9.08 8.16 2.36
N ASP A 55 7.95 8.85 2.28
CA ASP A 55 7.22 9.29 3.46
C ASP A 55 6.48 8.13 4.11
N ASP A 56 6.23 8.23 5.41
CA ASP A 56 5.33 7.28 6.09
C ASP A 56 3.93 7.40 5.49
N THR A 57 3.28 6.27 5.30
CA THR A 57 1.88 6.25 4.85
C THR A 57 0.95 6.33 6.05
N ASP A 58 -0.09 7.15 5.94
CA ASP A 58 -1.17 7.23 6.92
C ASP A 58 -2.27 6.23 6.54
N CYS A 59 -2.03 4.95 6.85
CA CYS A 59 -2.98 3.86 6.65
C CYS A 59 -3.04 2.97 7.89
N GLN A 60 -4.19 2.31 8.10
CA GLN A 60 -4.38 1.39 9.21
C GLN A 60 -4.42 -0.04 8.66
N PRO A 61 -3.33 -0.82 8.72
CA PRO A 61 -3.32 -2.15 8.12
C PRO A 61 -4.26 -3.11 8.85
N GLU A 62 -5.07 -3.85 8.10
CA GLU A 62 -5.97 -4.88 8.64
C GLU A 62 -5.25 -6.21 8.91
N PHE A 63 -4.11 -6.45 8.26
CA PHE A 63 -3.36 -7.69 8.42
C PHE A 63 -1.85 -7.43 8.44
N THR A 64 -1.15 -8.18 9.29
CA THR A 64 0.31 -8.22 9.33
C THR A 64 0.78 -9.66 9.35
N GLY A 65 1.79 -9.99 8.55
CA GLY A 65 2.34 -11.34 8.51
C GLY A 65 3.67 -11.42 7.77
N TYR A 66 4.34 -12.57 7.88
CA TYR A 66 5.60 -12.80 7.20
C TYR A 66 5.38 -13.07 5.70
N CYS A 67 6.09 -12.36 4.84
CA CYS A 67 6.13 -12.66 3.42
C CYS A 67 7.04 -13.87 3.16
N SER A 68 6.43 -15.03 2.95
CA SER A 68 7.13 -16.30 2.74
C SER A 68 7.57 -16.53 1.29
N TYR A 69 6.93 -15.87 0.32
CA TYR A 69 7.31 -16.00 -1.09
C TYR A 69 7.00 -14.74 -1.91
N VAL A 70 7.83 -14.48 -2.92
CA VAL A 70 7.61 -13.40 -3.90
C VAL A 70 7.44 -14.03 -5.28
N THR A 71 6.22 -13.92 -5.82
CA THR A 71 5.87 -14.50 -7.11
C THR A 71 6.49 -13.68 -8.24
N ASP A 72 6.26 -12.36 -8.24
CA ASP A 72 6.75 -11.39 -9.21
C ASP A 72 6.81 -9.98 -8.58
N GLY A 73 6.84 -8.92 -9.39
CA GLY A 73 6.98 -7.55 -8.90
C GLY A 73 5.71 -6.94 -8.31
N ASP A 74 4.55 -7.61 -8.38
CA ASP A 74 3.30 -7.13 -7.79
C ASP A 74 2.50 -8.19 -7.03
N THR A 75 3.04 -9.40 -6.89
CA THR A 75 2.40 -10.50 -6.19
C THR A 75 3.33 -11.16 -5.18
N ILE A 76 2.91 -11.21 -3.91
CA ILE A 76 3.60 -11.89 -2.80
C ILE A 76 2.69 -12.95 -2.16
N GLU A 77 3.27 -13.79 -1.31
CA GLU A 77 2.55 -14.72 -0.45
C GLU A 77 2.89 -14.41 1.01
N VAL A 78 1.84 -14.23 1.82
CA VAL A 78 1.94 -13.84 3.24
C VAL A 78 1.37 -14.95 4.10
N ASP A 79 2.15 -15.39 5.08
CA ASP A 79 1.78 -16.47 5.98
C ASP A 79 0.51 -16.13 6.76
N GLY A 80 -0.42 -17.09 6.82
CA GLY A 80 -1.73 -16.91 7.46
C GLY A 80 -2.80 -16.24 6.61
N LEU A 81 -2.45 -15.64 5.46
CA LEU A 81 -3.40 -15.02 4.53
C LEU A 81 -3.41 -15.71 3.15
N GLY A 82 -2.23 -15.90 2.56
CA GLY A 82 -2.06 -16.45 1.21
C GLY A 82 -1.54 -15.41 0.21
N LYS A 83 -1.96 -15.54 -1.05
CA LYS A 83 -1.46 -14.68 -2.14
C LYS A 83 -2.06 -13.28 -2.08
N VAL A 84 -1.21 -12.27 -2.18
CA VAL A 84 -1.57 -10.85 -2.19
C VAL A 84 -1.10 -10.22 -3.49
N ARG A 85 -2.01 -9.53 -4.18
CA ARG A 85 -1.77 -8.75 -5.40
C ARG A 85 -1.86 -7.27 -5.06
N PHE A 86 -0.83 -6.53 -5.44
CA PHE A 86 -0.70 -5.12 -5.09
C PHE A 86 -1.76 -4.29 -5.83
N VAL A 87 -2.56 -3.51 -5.12
CA VAL A 87 -3.55 -2.63 -5.76
C VAL A 87 -2.85 -1.53 -6.56
N GLY A 88 -3.32 -1.29 -7.79
CA GLY A 88 -2.83 -0.21 -8.65
C GLY A 88 -1.45 -0.42 -9.29
N VAL A 89 -0.71 -1.47 -8.91
CA VAL A 89 0.61 -1.78 -9.48
C VAL A 89 0.47 -2.77 -10.62
N ASN A 90 1.24 -2.63 -11.70
CA ASN A 90 1.30 -3.64 -12.75
C ASN A 90 2.73 -3.77 -13.27
N THR A 91 3.44 -4.79 -12.80
CA THR A 91 4.85 -5.01 -13.17
C THR A 91 4.99 -5.79 -14.47
N PRO A 92 6.13 -5.67 -15.19
CA PRO A 92 6.34 -6.40 -16.43
C PRO A 92 6.20 -7.91 -16.24
N GLU A 93 5.58 -8.58 -17.21
CA GLU A 93 5.36 -10.03 -17.20
C GLU A 93 6.66 -10.82 -17.42
N ARG A 94 6.65 -12.10 -17.07
CA ARG A 94 7.85 -12.97 -17.21
C ARG A 94 8.32 -13.02 -18.67
N GLY A 95 9.59 -12.65 -18.88
CA GLY A 95 10.21 -12.58 -20.21
C GLY A 95 10.21 -11.18 -20.82
N VAL A 96 9.55 -10.22 -20.17
CA VAL A 96 9.62 -8.79 -20.49
C VAL A 96 10.76 -8.15 -19.69
N GLU A 97 11.42 -7.16 -20.30
CA GLU A 97 12.40 -6.32 -19.62
C GLU A 97 11.80 -5.71 -18.34
N GLY A 98 12.59 -5.63 -17.28
CA GLY A 98 12.14 -5.14 -15.96
C GLY A 98 11.53 -6.20 -15.04
N TYR A 99 11.01 -7.35 -15.53
CA TYR A 99 10.42 -8.41 -14.68
C TYR A 99 11.36 -8.87 -13.56
N ILE A 100 12.64 -9.11 -13.90
CA ILE A 100 13.64 -9.58 -12.91
C ILE A 100 13.95 -8.45 -11.91
N CYS A 101 14.01 -7.21 -12.37
CA CYS A 101 14.31 -6.06 -11.52
C CYS A 101 13.20 -5.83 -10.49
N SER A 102 11.93 -5.79 -10.93
CA SER A 102 10.78 -5.59 -10.06
C SER A 102 10.64 -6.72 -9.04
N LYS A 103 10.75 -7.98 -9.49
CA LYS A 103 10.72 -9.14 -8.59
C LYS A 103 11.82 -9.05 -7.52
N ARG A 104 13.06 -8.72 -7.91
CA ARG A 104 14.17 -8.62 -6.95
C ARG A 104 14.02 -7.44 -6.00
N PHE A 105 13.42 -6.34 -6.44
CA PHE A 105 13.11 -5.19 -5.59
C PHE A 105 12.12 -5.57 -4.48
N VAL A 106 11.02 -6.22 -4.85
CA VAL A 106 10.04 -6.75 -3.88
C VAL A 106 10.66 -7.80 -2.97
N GLN A 107 11.49 -8.72 -3.50
CA GLN A 107 12.23 -9.69 -2.67
C GLN A 107 13.12 -9.01 -1.64
N LYS A 108 13.84 -7.96 -2.03
CA LYS A 108 14.73 -7.23 -1.12
C LYS A 108 13.95 -6.63 0.06
N LEU A 109 12.77 -6.08 -0.19
CA LEU A 109 11.97 -5.39 0.82
C LEU A 109 11.08 -6.33 1.65
N CYS A 110 10.46 -7.34 1.04
CA CYS A 110 9.44 -8.17 1.68
C CYS A 110 9.91 -9.56 2.11
N LEU A 111 10.75 -10.25 1.33
CA LEU A 111 10.99 -11.68 1.54
C LEU A 111 11.61 -11.96 2.93
N ASN A 112 11.02 -12.93 3.65
CA ASN A 112 11.40 -13.31 5.02
C ASN A 112 11.29 -12.15 6.03
N LYS A 113 10.44 -11.16 5.76
CA LYS A 113 10.13 -10.06 6.67
C LYS A 113 8.65 -9.97 6.91
N GLU A 114 8.31 -9.33 8.03
CA GLU A 114 6.95 -8.95 8.32
C GLU A 114 6.54 -7.80 7.39
N VAL A 115 5.34 -7.92 6.82
CA VAL A 115 4.71 -6.90 5.99
C VAL A 115 3.31 -6.62 6.54
N SER A 116 2.87 -5.38 6.39
CA SER A 116 1.52 -4.96 6.75
C SER A 116 0.71 -4.74 5.47
N LEU A 117 -0.58 -5.04 5.53
CA LEU A 117 -1.48 -5.02 4.39
C LEU A 117 -2.69 -4.16 4.74
N ASP A 118 -2.95 -3.18 3.89
CA ASP A 118 -4.20 -2.44 3.83
C ASP A 118 -5.05 -3.07 2.71
N ILE A 119 -6.04 -3.88 3.09
CA ILE A 119 -6.82 -4.75 2.19
C ILE A 119 -7.95 -3.94 1.55
N ASP A 120 -8.12 -4.07 0.23
CA ASP A 120 -9.14 -3.34 -0.53
C ASP A 120 -10.56 -3.65 -0.03
N ASP A 121 -11.20 -2.64 0.58
CA ASP A 121 -12.57 -2.68 1.10
C ASP A 121 -13.63 -2.93 0.03
N SER A 122 -13.39 -2.47 -1.20
CA SER A 122 -14.36 -2.58 -2.29
C SER A 122 -14.31 -3.96 -2.94
N LYS A 123 -13.12 -4.58 -2.97
CA LYS A 123 -12.87 -5.84 -3.64
C LYS A 123 -11.73 -6.60 -2.96
N TYR A 124 -12.07 -7.34 -1.92
CA TYR A 124 -11.12 -8.15 -1.15
C TYR A 124 -10.25 -9.10 -1.99
N THR A 125 -10.81 -9.73 -3.03
CA THR A 125 -10.07 -10.68 -3.88
C THR A 125 -10.34 -10.50 -5.37
N ASP A 126 -9.37 -10.88 -6.20
CA ASP A 126 -9.55 -10.99 -7.64
C ASP A 126 -10.12 -12.37 -8.06
N LYS A 127 -10.37 -12.53 -9.37
CA LYS A 127 -10.93 -13.78 -9.93
C LYS A 127 -10.02 -15.01 -9.80
N TYR A 128 -8.76 -14.83 -9.40
CA TYR A 128 -7.79 -15.89 -9.16
C TYR A 128 -7.63 -16.22 -7.68
N GLY A 129 -8.43 -15.59 -6.81
CA GLY A 129 -8.40 -15.80 -5.36
C GLY A 129 -7.22 -15.13 -4.66
N ARG A 130 -6.59 -14.12 -5.29
CA ARG A 130 -5.55 -13.31 -4.64
C ARG A 130 -6.21 -12.17 -3.88
N TYR A 131 -5.76 -11.91 -2.66
CA TYR A 131 -6.15 -10.73 -1.91
C TYR A 131 -5.64 -9.47 -2.61
N LEU A 132 -6.46 -8.43 -2.68
CA LEU A 132 -6.07 -7.12 -3.19
C LEU A 132 -5.69 -6.24 -2.01
N ALA A 133 -4.46 -5.73 -1.97
CA ALA A 133 -4.01 -4.86 -0.89
C ALA A 133 -2.97 -3.82 -1.32
N VAL A 134 -2.89 -2.73 -0.57
CA VAL A 134 -1.69 -1.89 -0.49
C VAL A 134 -0.72 -2.57 0.48
N VAL A 135 0.54 -2.75 0.04
CA VAL A 135 1.56 -3.42 0.85
C VAL A 135 2.44 -2.38 1.52
N ILE A 136 2.62 -2.53 2.83
CA ILE A 136 3.36 -1.58 3.67
C ILE A 136 4.56 -2.30 4.26
N VAL A 137 5.74 -1.69 4.11
CA VAL A 137 7.01 -2.17 4.66
C VAL A 137 7.60 -1.05 5.52
N ASP A 138 7.75 -1.32 6.81
CA ASP A 138 8.29 -0.36 7.79
C ASP A 138 7.61 1.02 7.74
N GLY A 139 6.26 1.00 7.70
CA GLY A 139 5.45 2.22 7.60
C GLY A 139 5.43 2.89 6.23
N LYS A 140 6.11 2.36 5.21
CA LYS A 140 6.14 2.92 3.86
C LYS A 140 5.27 2.15 2.88
N ASN A 141 4.55 2.85 2.01
CA ASN A 141 3.74 2.24 0.94
C ASN A 141 4.65 1.68 -0.17
N LEU A 142 4.80 0.36 -0.23
CA LEU A 142 5.61 -0.30 -1.26
C LEU A 142 5.02 -0.12 -2.66
N ASN A 143 3.69 0.00 -2.78
CA ASN A 143 3.03 0.16 -4.08
C ASN A 143 3.45 1.46 -4.77
N GLU A 144 3.82 2.50 -4.03
CA GLU A 144 4.33 3.80 -4.55
C GLU A 144 5.80 3.74 -5.00
N MET A 145 6.52 2.69 -4.62
CA MET A 145 7.94 2.51 -4.96
C MET A 145 8.16 1.74 -6.26
N LEU A 146 7.07 1.26 -6.88
CA LEU A 146 6.99 0.33 -8.00
C LEU A 146 6.08 0.86 -9.10
#